data_AF-A0AAU8J8G1-F1
#
_entry.id   AF-A0AAU8J8G1-F1
#
_cell.length_a   1.000
_cell.length_b   1.000
_cell.length_c   1.000
_cell.angle_alpha   90.00
_cell.angle_beta   90.00
_cell.angle_gamma   90.00
#
_symmetry.space_group_name_H-M   'P 1'
#
loop_
_entity.id
_entity.type
_entity.pdbx_description
1 polymer ?
#
loop_
_entity_poly.entity_id
_entity_poly.type
_entity_poly.pdbx_seq_one_letter_code
_entity_poly.pdbx_strand_id
1 'polypeptide(L)'
;MDYYVSSKVEKRGVLVGMLLGNAYKRQNNFYIQHPAFQEDYVLFKQRLLEQITQKPVSLYSRFTKKGARLLCLEPKLIPLIRVLVKKRFPGGTQKITREFLNLLTLPGIALWFLDKGSKSFKKKR
;
A
#
# COMPACT_ATOMS: atom_id res chain seq x y z
N MET A 1 -9.54 -10.06 -12.83
CA MET A 1 -10.04 -8.92 -12.02
C MET A 1 -9.37 -7.68 -12.57
N ASP A 2 -10.04 -7.00 -13.49
CA ASP A 2 -9.53 -5.75 -14.04
C ASP A 2 -9.78 -4.64 -13.02
N TYR A 3 -8.71 -4.13 -12.41
CA TYR A 3 -8.78 -3.01 -11.46
C TYR A 3 -8.94 -1.70 -12.24
N TYR A 4 -10.11 -1.47 -12.84
CA TYR A 4 -10.44 -0.16 -13.41
C TYR A 4 -10.74 0.82 -12.28
N VAL A 5 -9.72 1.52 -11.79
CA VAL A 5 -9.88 2.55 -10.75
C VAL A 5 -10.45 3.82 -11.37
N SER A 6 -11.76 3.79 -11.60
CA SER A 6 -12.47 4.82 -12.37
C SER A 6 -12.87 6.03 -11.51
N SER A 7 -13.30 5.79 -10.27
CA SER A 7 -13.88 6.84 -9.41
C SER A 7 -12.90 7.41 -8.38
N LYS A 8 -13.13 8.66 -7.93
CA LYS A 8 -12.36 9.27 -6.82
C LYS A 8 -12.44 8.45 -5.53
N VAL A 9 -13.58 7.78 -5.30
CA VAL A 9 -13.82 6.93 -4.13
C VAL A 9 -12.95 5.67 -4.21
N GLU A 10 -12.90 5.00 -5.35
CA GLU A 10 -12.06 3.83 -5.54
C GLU A 10 -10.57 4.16 -5.44
N LYS A 11 -10.12 5.26 -6.05
CA LYS A 11 -8.73 5.73 -5.93
C LYS A 11 -8.33 5.86 -4.47
N ARG A 12 -9.22 6.44 -3.66
CA ARG A 12 -9.01 6.59 -2.21
C ARG A 12 -9.00 5.23 -1.51
N GLY A 13 -9.97 4.35 -1.79
CA GLY A 13 -10.05 3.04 -1.15
C GLY A 13 -8.87 2.14 -1.45
N VAL A 14 -8.37 2.16 -2.69
CA VAL A 14 -7.14 1.45 -3.08
C VAL A 14 -5.93 1.97 -2.29
N LEU A 15 -5.74 3.29 -2.22
CA LEU A 15 -4.63 3.88 -1.44
C LEU A 15 -4.74 3.53 0.05
N VAL A 16 -5.96 3.52 0.60
CA VAL A 16 -6.22 3.11 2.00
C VAL A 16 -5.83 1.64 2.21
N GLY A 17 -6.22 0.75 1.29
CA GLY A 17 -5.82 -0.66 1.33
C GLY A 17 -4.30 -0.85 1.32
N MET A 18 -3.60 -0.14 0.44
CA MET A 18 -2.13 -0.15 0.40
C MET A 18 -1.50 0.38 1.70
N LEU A 19 -2.08 1.45 2.28
CA LEU A 19 -1.60 2.06 3.54
C LEU A 19 -1.82 1.17 4.77
N LEU A 20 -2.82 0.28 4.74
CA LEU A 20 -3.07 -0.71 5.80
C LEU A 20 -2.19 -1.95 5.67
N GLY A 21 -1.72 -2.23 4.46
CA GLY A 21 -0.85 -3.37 4.15
C GLY A 21 0.60 -3.14 4.56
N ASN A 22 1.53 -3.28 3.63
CA ASN A 22 2.99 -3.16 3.88
C ASN A 22 3.54 -1.74 3.69
N ALA A 23 2.77 -0.71 4.03
CA ALA A 23 3.19 0.68 3.94
C ALA A 23 3.85 1.20 5.23
N TYR A 24 4.85 2.04 5.06
CA TYR A 24 5.62 2.68 6.13
C TYR A 24 5.63 4.19 5.90
N LYS A 25 5.56 4.96 6.99
CA LYS A 25 5.63 6.43 6.93
C LYS A 25 7.05 6.89 6.59
N ARG A 26 7.16 7.87 5.70
CA ARG A 26 8.38 8.66 5.48
C ARG A 26 7.99 10.13 5.44
N GLN A 27 8.25 10.85 6.54
CA GLN A 27 7.85 12.25 6.71
C GLN A 27 6.34 12.45 6.41
N ASN A 28 5.99 13.20 5.38
CA ASN A 28 4.62 13.49 4.95
C ASN A 28 4.08 12.51 3.89
N ASN A 29 4.86 11.48 3.58
CA ASN A 29 4.57 10.48 2.55
C ASN A 29 4.61 9.07 3.15
N PHE A 30 4.45 8.07 2.29
CA PHE A 30 4.68 6.68 2.62
C PHE A 30 5.55 6.01 1.56
N TYR A 31 6.14 4.88 1.92
CA TYR A 31 6.70 3.93 0.98
C TYR A 31 6.14 2.55 1.27
N ILE A 32 6.03 1.70 0.26
CA ILE A 32 5.63 0.30 0.38
C ILE A 32 6.89 -0.54 0.26
N GLN A 33 7.00 -1.60 1.05
CA GLN A 33 8.10 -2.54 0.95
C GLN A 33 7.59 -3.96 0.80
N HIS A 34 8.18 -4.71 -0.12
CA HIS A 34 7.99 -6.15 -0.24
C HIS A 34 9.32 -6.89 -0.40
N PRO A 35 9.38 -8.19 -0.06
CA PRO A 35 10.47 -9.06 -0.46
C PRO A 35 10.62 -9.12 -1.98
N ALA A 36 11.85 -9.29 -2.47
CA ALA A 36 12.13 -9.35 -3.90
C ALA A 36 11.43 -10.50 -4.64
N PHE A 37 11.12 -11.62 -3.96
CA PHE A 37 10.37 -12.72 -4.59
C PHE A 37 8.91 -12.36 -4.93
N GLN A 38 8.41 -11.21 -4.47
CA GLN A 38 7.07 -10.69 -4.80
C GLN A 38 7.14 -9.58 -5.87
N GLU A 39 8.15 -9.58 -6.74
CA GLU A 39 8.42 -8.53 -7.74
C GLU A 39 7.20 -8.23 -8.63
N ASP A 40 6.52 -9.24 -9.16
CA ASP A 40 5.33 -9.04 -9.99
C ASP A 40 4.23 -8.27 -9.26
N TYR A 41 4.05 -8.56 -7.97
CA TYR A 41 3.07 -7.87 -7.14
C TYR A 41 3.49 -6.43 -6.85
N VAL A 42 4.79 -6.18 -6.71
CA VAL A 42 5.34 -4.82 -6.59
C VAL A 42 5.13 -4.03 -7.88
N LEU A 43 5.43 -4.61 -9.05
CA LEU A 43 5.23 -3.96 -10.35
C LEU A 43 3.73 -3.71 -10.62
N PHE A 44 2.84 -4.61 -10.18
CA PHE A 44 1.41 -4.38 -10.18
C PHE A 44 1.02 -3.15 -9.34
N LYS A 45 1.50 -3.06 -8.09
CA LYS A 45 1.24 -1.90 -7.23
C LYS A 45 1.82 -0.60 -7.77
N GLN A 46 3.00 -0.67 -8.40
CA GLN A 46 3.62 0.49 -9.05
C GLN A 46 2.69 1.05 -10.11
N ARG A 47 2.27 0.21 -11.07
CA ARG A 47 1.33 0.61 -12.13
C ARG A 47 0.03 1.19 -11.57
N LEU A 48 -0.51 0.58 -10.52
CA LEU A 48 -1.72 1.04 -9.85
C LEU A 48 -1.54 2.41 -9.19
N LEU A 49 -0.40 2.64 -8.52
CA LEU A 49 -0.06 3.94 -7.94
C LEU A 49 0.16 5.00 -9.02
N GLU A 50 0.81 4.66 -10.13
CA GLU A 50 1.03 5.56 -11.27
C GLU A 50 -0.31 5.96 -11.91
N GLN A 51 -1.23 5.01 -12.09
CA GLN A 51 -2.59 5.27 -12.56
C GLN A 51 -3.39 6.17 -11.60
N ILE A 52 -3.25 5.99 -10.28
CA ILE A 52 -3.97 6.80 -9.30
C ILE A 52 -3.39 8.22 -9.21
N THR A 53 -2.07 8.32 -9.17
CA THR A 53 -1.35 9.58 -8.93
C THR A 53 -1.08 10.37 -10.21
N GLN A 54 -1.18 9.73 -11.38
CA GLN A 54 -0.81 10.28 -12.69
C GLN A 54 0.64 10.78 -12.70
N LYS A 55 1.50 10.10 -11.93
CA LYS A 55 2.91 10.45 -11.72
C LYS A 55 3.74 9.17 -11.67
N PRO A 56 4.98 9.19 -12.16
CA PRO A 56 5.89 8.06 -12.05
C PRO A 56 6.18 7.76 -10.57
N VAL A 57 6.26 6.49 -10.24
CA VAL A 57 6.52 6.00 -8.88
C VAL A 57 7.91 5.40 -8.84
N SER A 58 8.74 5.84 -7.91
CA SER A 58 10.10 5.34 -7.79
C SER A 58 10.09 3.91 -7.25
N LEU A 59 10.76 3.00 -7.96
CA LEU A 59 11.07 1.66 -7.50
C LEU A 59 12.58 1.57 -7.23
N TYR A 60 12.95 1.18 -6.03
CA TYR A 60 14.36 0.96 -5.67
C TYR A 60 14.51 -0.28 -4.79
N SER A 61 15.69 -0.88 -4.83
CA SER A 61 16.03 -2.03 -3.98
C SER A 61 16.82 -1.61 -2.75
N ARG A 62 16.58 -2.28 -1.62
CA ARG A 62 17.43 -2.20 -0.44
C ARG A 62 17.72 -3.58 0.12
N PHE A 63 18.85 -3.73 0.79
CA PHE A 63 19.21 -4.98 1.46
C PHE A 63 18.98 -4.86 2.97
N THR A 64 18.42 -5.91 3.56
CA THR A 64 18.38 -6.04 5.02
C THR A 64 19.78 -6.32 5.57
N LYS A 65 19.97 -6.14 6.88
CA LYS A 65 21.21 -6.57 7.57
C LYS A 65 21.53 -8.06 7.39
N LYS A 66 20.52 -8.88 7.06
CA LYS A 66 20.64 -10.33 6.81
C LYS A 66 20.84 -10.67 5.32
N GLY A 67 21.11 -9.67 4.46
CA GLY A 67 21.33 -9.87 3.03
C GLY A 67 20.07 -10.07 2.19
N ALA A 68 18.87 -10.16 2.79
CA ALA A 68 17.63 -10.28 2.01
C ALA A 68 17.33 -9.00 1.21
N ARG A 69 17.05 -9.14 -0.09
CA ARG A 69 16.67 -8.05 -0.99
C ARG A 69 15.20 -7.68 -0.80
N LEU A 70 14.96 -6.38 -0.65
CA LEU A 70 13.65 -5.78 -0.54
C LEU A 70 13.45 -4.82 -1.71
N LEU A 71 12.25 -4.81 -2.26
CA LEU A 71 11.80 -3.83 -3.24
C LEU A 71 10.94 -2.79 -2.54
N CYS A 72 11.25 -1.52 -2.76
CA CYS A 72 10.58 -0.39 -2.17
C CYS A 72 9.95 0.50 -3.25
N LEU A 73 8.66 0.80 -3.08
CA LEU A 73 7.92 1.75 -3.89
C LEU A 73 7.72 3.04 -3.12
N GLU A 74 8.06 4.17 -3.74
CA GLU A 74 7.85 5.48 -3.17
C GLU A 74 7.08 6.37 -4.17
N PRO A 75 5.78 6.60 -3.95
CA PRO A 75 5.01 7.48 -4.82
C PRO A 75 5.41 8.94 -4.59
N LYS A 76 5.28 9.77 -5.64
CA LYS A 76 5.42 11.21 -5.48
C LYS A 76 4.36 11.76 -4.52
N LEU A 77 4.76 12.68 -3.64
CA LEU A 77 3.83 13.31 -2.71
C LEU A 77 2.74 14.08 -3.47
N ILE A 78 1.48 13.74 -3.20
CA ILE A 78 0.30 14.46 -3.68
C ILE A 78 -0.63 14.79 -2.49
N PRO A 79 -1.52 15.81 -2.61
CA PRO A 79 -2.40 16.21 -1.51
C PRO A 79 -3.24 15.07 -0.94
N LEU A 80 -3.78 14.19 -1.79
CA LEU A 80 -4.56 13.02 -1.37
C LEU A 80 -3.75 12.08 -0.47
N ILE A 81 -2.53 11.72 -0.91
CA ILE A 81 -1.62 10.86 -0.14
C ILE A 81 -1.29 11.52 1.20
N ARG A 82 -0.95 12.81 1.19
CA ARG A 82 -0.63 13.57 2.42
C ARG A 82 -1.77 13.51 3.44
N VAL A 83 -3.02 13.68 3.00
CA VAL A 83 -4.20 13.58 3.88
C VAL A 83 -4.35 12.17 4.43
N LEU A 84 -4.24 11.14 3.59
CA LEU A 84 -4.39 9.75 4.01
C LEU A 84 -3.28 9.32 4.99
N VAL A 85 -2.03 9.73 4.73
CA VAL A 85 -0.89 9.49 5.63
C VAL A 85 -1.11 10.19 6.97
N LYS A 86 -1.57 11.46 6.98
CA LYS A 86 -1.90 12.15 8.24
C LYS A 86 -3.00 11.43 9.02
N LYS A 87 -4.05 10.93 8.34
CA LYS A 87 -5.13 10.15 8.98
C LYS A 87 -4.65 8.81 9.53
N ARG A 88 -3.76 8.11 8.82
CA ARG A 88 -3.21 6.81 9.23
C ARG A 88 -2.16 6.93 10.34
N PHE A 89 -1.41 8.03 10.36
CA PHE A 89 -0.29 8.26 11.27
C PHE A 89 -0.43 9.57 12.08
N PRO A 90 -1.52 9.75 12.84
CA PRO A 90 -1.72 10.94 13.66
C PRO A 90 -0.60 11.03 14.72
N GLY A 91 0.06 12.18 14.82
CA GLY A 91 1.19 12.38 15.75
C GLY A 91 2.41 11.49 15.46
N GLY A 92 2.49 10.84 14.29
CA GLY A 92 3.58 9.92 13.95
C GLY A 92 3.33 8.45 14.27
N THR A 93 2.33 8.15 15.08
CA THR A 93 2.01 6.78 15.50
C THR A 93 0.97 6.17 14.56
N GLN A 94 1.13 4.88 14.23
CA GLN A 94 0.14 4.15 13.44
C GLN A 94 -1.17 3.98 14.22
N LYS A 95 -2.27 4.54 13.69
CA LYS A 95 -3.61 4.38 14.25
C LYS A 95 -4.60 3.95 13.18
N ILE A 96 -5.40 2.93 13.44
CA ILE A 96 -6.51 2.51 12.57
C ILE A 96 -7.78 3.03 13.24
N THR A 97 -8.48 3.96 12.61
CA THR A 97 -9.76 4.49 13.10
C THR A 97 -10.91 3.94 12.27
N ARG A 98 -12.12 3.88 12.83
CA ARG A 98 -13.33 3.50 12.09
C ARG A 98 -13.53 4.38 10.86
N GLU A 99 -13.34 5.69 10.99
CA GLU A 99 -13.41 6.63 9.88
C GLU A 99 -12.42 6.30 8.75
N PHE A 100 -11.23 5.80 9.09
CA PHE A 100 -10.25 5.40 8.09
C PHE A 100 -10.65 4.10 7.40
N LEU A 101 -11.21 3.14 8.15
CA LEU A 101 -11.74 1.90 7.59
C LEU A 101 -12.95 2.14 6.68
N ASN A 102 -13.80 3.11 7.00
CA ASN A 102 -14.93 3.50 6.15
C ASN A 102 -14.52 4.07 4.78
N LEU A 103 -13.23 4.34 4.56
CA LEU A 103 -12.70 4.74 3.25
C LEU A 103 -12.33 3.54 2.37
N LEU A 104 -12.32 2.32 2.90
CA LEU A 104 -12.01 1.12 2.13
C LEU A 104 -13.10 0.84 1.11
N THR A 105 -12.66 0.44 -0.08
CA THR A 105 -13.51 -0.16 -1.12
C THR A 105 -13.17 -1.63 -1.27
N LEU A 106 -13.99 -2.40 -1.99
CA LEU A 106 -13.71 -3.82 -2.28
C LEU A 106 -12.29 -4.03 -2.86
N PRO A 107 -11.82 -3.24 -3.85
CA PRO A 107 -10.42 -3.28 -4.29
C PRO A 107 -9.38 -3.03 -3.18
N GLY A 108 -9.65 -2.06 -2.30
CA GLY A 108 -8.77 -1.76 -1.17
C GLY A 108 -8.68 -2.90 -0.17
N ILE A 109 -9.81 -3.56 0.11
CA ILE A 109 -9.88 -4.74 0.99
C ILE A 109 -9.08 -5.89 0.38
N ALA A 110 -9.23 -6.14 -0.93
CA ALA A 110 -8.48 -7.18 -1.63
C ALA A 110 -6.96 -6.95 -1.53
N LEU A 111 -6.48 -5.73 -1.75
CA LEU A 111 -5.07 -5.37 -1.58
C LEU A 111 -4.58 -5.57 -0.15
N TRP A 112 -5.39 -5.15 0.83
CA TRP A 112 -5.04 -5.33 2.23
C TRP A 112 -4.94 -6.81 2.60
N PHE A 113 -5.87 -7.63 2.12
CA PHE A 113 -5.85 -9.07 2.30
C PHE A 113 -4.63 -9.72 1.61
N LEU A 114 -4.25 -9.29 0.41
CA LEU A 114 -3.05 -9.79 -0.27
C LEU A 114 -1.76 -9.44 0.48
N ASP A 115 -1.74 -8.32 1.21
CA ASP A 115 -0.56 -7.89 1.98
C ASP A 115 -0.42 -8.58 3.34
N LYS A 116 -1.54 -8.77 4.05
CA LYS A 116 -1.57 -9.16 5.47
C LYS A 116 -2.47 -10.35 5.78
N GLY A 117 -3.25 -10.81 4.81
CA GLY A 117 -4.13 -11.95 4.95
C GLY A 117 -3.33 -13.23 5.20
N SER A 118 -3.92 -14.13 5.97
CA SER A 118 -3.35 -15.45 6.24
C SER A 118 -4.46 -16.49 6.28
N LYS A 119 -4.12 -17.75 6.00
CA LYS A 119 -5.05 -18.86 6.16
C LYS A 119 -5.08 -19.23 7.64
N SER A 120 -6.26 -19.17 8.26
CA SER A 120 -6.45 -19.61 9.65
C SER A 120 -6.52 -21.14 9.80
N PHE A 121 -6.75 -21.86 8.69
CA PHE A 121 -6.85 -23.31 8.70
C PHE A 121 -5.47 -23.95 8.79
N LYS A 122 -5.27 -24.79 9.81
CA LYS A 122 -4.08 -25.65 9.91
C LYS A 122 -4.07 -26.60 8.72
N LYS A 123 -2.96 -26.63 7.98
CA LYS A 123 -2.70 -27.65 6.96
C LYS A 123 -2.70 -29.00 7.69
N LYS A 124 -3.70 -29.86 7.45
CA LYS A 124 -3.63 -31.27 7.87
C LYS A 124 -2.37 -31.84 7.22
N ARG A 125 -1.44 -32.31 8.07
CA ARG A 125 -0.27 -33.08 7.64
C ARG A 125 -0.70 -34.47 7.26
#